data_AF-A0A6V8QIH4-F1
#
_entry.id   AF-A0A6V8QIH4-F1
#
_cell.length_a   1.000
_cell.length_b   1.000
_cell.length_c   1.000
_cell.angle_alpha   90.00
_cell.angle_beta   90.00
_cell.angle_gamma   90.00
#
_symmetry.space_group_name_H-M   'P 1'
#
loop_
_entity.id
_entity.type
_entity.pdbx_description
1 polymer ?
#
loop_
_entity_poly.entity_id
_entity_poly.type
_entity_poly.pdbx_seq_one_letter_code
_entity_poly.pdbx_strand_id
1 'polypeptide(L)'
;MTTELRQVWFPGNHGNCGGGWPDQEAADASLAWMMDQMASVGVEFDLSCLERVAQSTISYYKSQKAASKKGGPQWAIDPIYSNNQPVRPWALGSIKKAGNFIYKLAGFENRTPGLYKRTDPKTDRETNVFLQDTNERIHCSARVRLACKGLGLDDKAVWTCPSLSNWQLKHTNETYKDPIPQNPDWWQGPRDESGVDRRQGGRWIWEYAGPKSSEPTDPKQRIMVEEPLGPYERYLLQLSAGTPNVYLFAESRDIVWQGKTIPAPRSGKE
;
A
#
# COMPACT_ATOMS: atom_id res chain seq x y z
N MET A 1 2.61 22.57 21.29
CA MET A 1 2.53 21.26 20.60
C MET A 1 1.61 21.44 19.41
N THR A 2 2.06 21.08 18.22
CA THR A 2 1.22 21.00 17.02
C THR A 2 0.83 19.54 16.81
N THR A 3 -0.45 19.25 16.64
CA THR A 3 -0.93 17.91 16.29
C THR A 3 -0.57 17.64 14.83
N GLU A 4 0.25 16.62 14.56
CA GLU A 4 0.50 16.13 13.20
C GLU A 4 -0.43 14.95 12.92
N LEU A 5 -1.45 15.15 12.08
CA LEU A 5 -2.26 14.05 11.55
C LEU A 5 -1.44 13.29 10.50
N ARG A 6 -1.49 11.96 10.52
CA ARG A 6 -0.92 11.10 9.48
C ARG A 6 -2.01 10.19 8.94
N GLN A 7 -2.21 10.21 7.63
CA GLN A 7 -3.21 9.38 6.97
C GLN A 7 -2.58 8.68 5.77
N VAL A 8 -2.60 7.36 5.76
CA VAL A 8 -2.02 6.55 4.67
C VAL A 8 -3.08 5.65 4.08
N TRP A 9 -3.16 5.64 2.76
CA TRP A 9 -4.11 4.83 2.01
C TRP A 9 -3.50 3.50 1.57
N PHE A 10 -4.15 2.40 1.98
CA PHE A 10 -3.78 1.04 1.62
C PHE A 10 -4.77 0.45 0.60
N PRO A 11 -4.32 -0.41 -0.34
CA PRO A 11 -5.19 -1.21 -1.17
C PRO A 11 -6.04 -2.19 -0.35
N GLY A 12 -7.33 -2.26 -0.66
CA GLY A 12 -8.24 -3.26 -0.08
C GLY A 12 -9.46 -2.64 0.59
N ASN A 13 -10.20 -3.46 1.33
CA ASN A 13 -11.32 -3.00 2.13
C ASN A 13 -10.99 -2.97 3.63
N HIS A 14 -11.98 -2.66 4.46
CA HIS A 14 -11.79 -2.53 5.89
C HIS A 14 -11.17 -3.77 6.56
N GLY A 15 -11.47 -5.00 6.12
CA GLY A 15 -10.80 -6.18 6.68
C GLY A 15 -9.39 -6.41 6.11
N ASN A 16 -9.06 -5.87 4.94
CA ASN A 16 -7.67 -5.87 4.46
C ASN A 16 -6.80 -4.89 5.24
N CYS A 17 -7.35 -3.78 5.74
CA CYS A 17 -6.60 -2.81 6.55
C CYS A 17 -6.63 -3.14 8.06
N GLY A 18 -7.74 -3.67 8.56
CA GLY A 18 -7.97 -3.92 9.99
C GLY A 18 -7.83 -5.39 10.41
N GLY A 19 -7.60 -6.30 9.47
CA GLY A 19 -7.57 -7.73 9.72
C GLY A 19 -8.96 -8.38 9.81
N GLY A 20 -9.00 -9.62 10.27
CA GLY A 20 -10.22 -10.45 10.34
C GLY A 20 -10.54 -11.30 9.09
N TRP A 21 -9.74 -11.22 8.02
CA TRP A 21 -9.83 -12.15 6.89
C TRP A 21 -9.00 -13.42 7.09
N PRO A 22 -9.32 -14.56 6.46
CA PRO A 22 -8.41 -15.71 6.49
C PRO A 22 -7.02 -15.40 5.93
N ASP A 23 -6.97 -14.54 4.91
CA ASP A 23 -5.76 -13.99 4.33
C ASP A 23 -5.41 -12.66 5.01
N GLN A 24 -4.36 -12.65 5.83
CA GLN A 24 -3.95 -11.48 6.62
C GLN A 24 -2.84 -10.65 5.96
N GLU A 25 -2.31 -11.05 4.80
CA GLU A 25 -1.11 -10.40 4.22
C GLU A 25 -1.23 -8.86 4.13
N ALA A 26 -2.35 -8.35 3.61
CA ALA A 26 -2.56 -6.91 3.50
C ALA A 26 -2.72 -6.21 4.87
N ALA A 27 -3.27 -6.92 5.86
CA ALA A 27 -3.46 -6.40 7.21
C ALA A 27 -2.15 -6.43 8.02
N ASP A 28 -1.29 -7.39 7.74
CA ASP A 28 0.06 -7.46 8.31
C ASP A 28 0.87 -6.23 7.86
N ALA A 29 0.72 -5.81 6.60
CA ALA A 29 1.35 -4.60 6.09
C ALA A 29 0.87 -3.32 6.80
N SER A 30 -0.44 -3.12 6.95
CA SER A 30 -0.96 -1.96 7.70
C SER A 30 -0.63 -2.02 9.18
N LEU A 31 -0.56 -3.21 9.77
CA LEU A 31 -0.10 -3.41 11.15
C LEU A 31 1.35 -2.98 11.30
N ALA A 32 2.26 -3.43 10.44
CA ALA A 32 3.66 -3.05 10.48
C ALA A 32 3.85 -1.54 10.30
N TRP A 33 3.10 -0.92 9.39
CA TRP A 33 3.08 0.54 9.25
C TRP A 33 2.65 1.25 10.53
N MET A 34 1.59 0.76 11.20
CA MET A 34 1.16 1.30 12.49
C MET A 34 2.22 1.11 13.59
N MET A 35 2.91 -0.03 13.60
CA MET A 35 4.02 -0.27 14.53
C MET A 35 5.13 0.78 14.35
N ASP A 36 5.48 1.13 13.10
CA ASP A 36 6.43 2.20 12.81
C ASP A 36 5.97 3.57 13.34
N GLN A 37 4.69 3.90 13.20
CA GLN A 37 4.15 5.15 13.74
C GLN A 37 4.20 5.18 15.27
N MET A 38 3.83 4.09 15.93
CA MET A 38 3.78 4.01 17.39
C MET A 38 5.19 3.93 18.01
N ALA A 39 6.12 3.24 17.35
CA ALA A 39 7.52 3.19 17.77
C ALA A 39 8.19 4.57 17.74
N SER A 40 7.81 5.41 16.76
CA SER A 40 8.32 6.79 16.68
C SER A 40 7.93 7.68 17.88
N VAL A 41 6.93 7.26 18.67
CA VAL A 41 6.49 7.95 19.89
C VAL A 41 6.80 7.15 21.17
N GLY A 42 7.66 6.12 21.07
CA GLY A 42 8.19 5.38 22.22
C GLY A 42 7.45 4.10 22.58
N VAL A 43 6.58 3.57 21.70
CA VAL A 43 5.97 2.24 21.91
C VAL A 43 6.88 1.15 21.36
N GLU A 44 7.30 0.23 22.23
CA GLU A 44 8.12 -0.90 21.84
C GLU A 44 7.26 -2.11 21.43
N PHE A 45 7.72 -2.84 20.42
CA PHE A 45 7.08 -4.07 19.97
C PHE A 45 8.04 -5.24 19.98
N ASP A 46 7.53 -6.40 20.39
CA ASP A 46 8.22 -7.68 20.27
C ASP A 46 8.16 -8.19 18.82
N LEU A 47 9.33 -8.29 18.19
CA LEU A 47 9.47 -8.78 16.81
C LEU A 47 8.96 -10.21 16.63
N SER A 48 8.98 -11.05 17.68
CA SER A 48 8.45 -12.41 17.61
C SER A 48 6.95 -12.44 17.30
N CYS A 49 6.23 -11.37 17.64
CA CYS A 49 4.82 -11.22 17.29
C CYS A 49 4.64 -11.03 15.78
N LEU A 50 5.50 -10.21 15.15
CA LEU A 50 5.47 -9.95 13.72
C LEU A 50 5.91 -11.19 12.92
N GLU A 51 6.93 -11.91 13.40
CA GLU A 51 7.34 -13.21 12.85
C GLU A 51 6.19 -14.24 12.89
N ARG A 52 5.49 -14.34 14.02
CA ARG A 52 4.35 -15.25 14.19
C ARG A 52 3.20 -14.91 13.25
N VAL A 53 2.92 -13.62 13.06
CA VAL A 53 1.89 -13.14 12.14
C VAL A 53 2.28 -13.49 10.70
N ALA A 54 3.50 -13.17 10.26
CA ALA A 54 3.99 -13.54 8.93
C ALA A 54 3.95 -15.07 8.70
N GLN A 55 4.38 -15.85 9.68
CA GLN A 55 4.35 -17.31 9.62
C GLN A 55 2.91 -17.87 9.55
N SER A 56 1.95 -17.23 10.23
CA SER A 56 0.53 -17.59 10.15
C SER A 56 -0.01 -17.40 8.73
N THR A 57 0.27 -16.24 8.11
CA THR A 57 -0.10 -15.93 6.71
C THR A 57 0.53 -16.93 5.73
N ILE A 58 1.81 -17.26 5.89
CA ILE A 58 2.49 -18.30 5.09
C ILE A 58 1.80 -19.66 5.24
N SER A 59 1.47 -20.04 6.48
CA SER A 59 0.83 -21.32 6.79
C SER A 59 -0.59 -21.40 6.20
N TYR A 60 -1.34 -20.30 6.24
CA TYR A 60 -2.63 -20.16 5.57
C TYR A 60 -2.52 -20.48 4.08
N TYR A 61 -1.62 -19.82 3.34
CA TYR A 61 -1.47 -20.09 1.91
C TYR A 61 -1.05 -21.53 1.59
N LYS A 62 -0.13 -22.09 2.39
CA LYS A 62 0.28 -23.49 2.24
C LYS A 62 -0.89 -24.45 2.43
N SER A 63 -1.76 -24.20 3.42
CA SER A 63 -2.97 -25.00 3.65
C SER A 63 -4.00 -24.88 2.52
N GLN A 64 -4.17 -23.69 1.92
CA GLN A 64 -5.12 -23.46 0.82
C GLN A 64 -4.71 -24.20 -0.46
N LYS A 65 -3.41 -24.33 -0.75
CA LYS A 65 -2.93 -25.12 -1.90
C LYS A 65 -3.42 -26.56 -1.84
N ALA A 66 -3.45 -27.16 -0.66
CA ALA A 66 -3.95 -28.52 -0.47
C ALA A 66 -5.45 -28.65 -0.79
N ALA A 67 -6.21 -27.54 -0.77
CA ALA A 67 -7.66 -27.50 -0.97
C ALA A 67 -8.11 -26.97 -2.35
N SER A 68 -7.24 -26.36 -3.16
CA SER A 68 -7.63 -25.63 -4.37
C SER A 68 -7.81 -26.53 -5.61
N LYS A 69 -8.94 -26.37 -6.33
CA LYS A 69 -9.18 -26.95 -7.67
C LYS A 69 -8.71 -25.96 -8.76
N LYS A 70 -8.14 -26.49 -9.86
CA LYS A 70 -7.64 -25.71 -11.01
C LYS A 70 -8.74 -24.82 -11.62
N GLY A 71 -8.43 -23.55 -11.94
CA GLY A 71 -9.29 -22.70 -12.79
C GLY A 71 -9.26 -21.18 -12.61
N GLY A 72 -8.51 -20.62 -11.65
CA GLY A 72 -8.42 -19.17 -11.42
C GLY A 72 -7.31 -18.45 -12.21
N PRO A 73 -7.37 -17.11 -12.36
CA PRO A 73 -6.27 -16.34 -12.93
C PRO A 73 -5.03 -16.40 -12.04
N GLN A 74 -3.85 -16.21 -12.63
CA GLN A 74 -2.62 -16.05 -11.88
C GLN A 74 -2.71 -14.80 -11.00
N TRP A 75 -2.33 -14.92 -9.72
CA TRP A 75 -2.47 -13.83 -8.76
C TRP A 75 -1.42 -12.71 -8.91
N ALA A 76 -0.44 -12.91 -9.80
CA ALA A 76 0.57 -11.96 -10.22
C ALA A 76 1.13 -12.33 -11.59
N ILE A 77 1.99 -11.48 -12.14
CA ILE A 77 2.79 -11.75 -13.35
C ILE A 77 3.77 -12.92 -13.15
N ASP A 78 4.10 -13.62 -14.23
CA ASP A 78 4.83 -14.91 -14.23
C ASP A 78 6.08 -14.97 -13.35
N PRO A 79 7.06 -14.03 -13.38
CA PRO A 79 8.25 -14.14 -12.53
C PRO A 79 7.94 -14.16 -11.04
N ILE A 80 6.89 -13.46 -10.61
CA ILE A 80 6.45 -13.43 -9.21
C ILE A 80 5.55 -14.64 -8.92
N TYR A 81 4.59 -14.93 -9.78
CA TYR A 81 3.65 -16.03 -9.57
C TYR A 81 4.35 -17.40 -9.49
N SER A 82 5.16 -17.73 -10.50
CA SER A 82 5.77 -19.05 -10.67
C SER A 82 6.73 -19.42 -9.55
N ASN A 83 7.48 -18.46 -9.03
CA ASN A 83 8.51 -18.69 -8.01
C ASN A 83 7.98 -18.69 -6.57
N ASN A 84 6.77 -18.14 -6.33
CA ASN A 84 6.27 -17.96 -4.96
C ASN A 84 5.03 -18.82 -4.63
N GLN A 85 4.34 -19.36 -5.63
CA GLN A 85 3.15 -20.17 -5.38
C GLN A 85 3.44 -21.34 -4.41
N PRO A 86 2.58 -21.57 -3.40
CA PRO A 86 1.26 -20.96 -3.21
C PRO A 86 1.24 -19.67 -2.40
N VAL A 87 2.37 -19.29 -1.79
CA VAL A 87 2.46 -18.14 -0.89
C VAL A 87 2.46 -16.87 -1.74
N ARG A 88 1.54 -15.95 -1.44
CA ARG A 88 1.57 -14.64 -2.09
C ARG A 88 2.56 -13.75 -1.34
N PRO A 89 3.53 -13.14 -2.04
CA PRO A 89 4.43 -12.19 -1.42
C PRO A 89 3.73 -10.94 -0.92
N TRP A 90 4.47 -10.14 -0.17
CA TRP A 90 4.08 -8.82 0.31
C TRP A 90 3.38 -7.97 -0.77
N ALA A 91 2.34 -7.23 -0.36
CA ALA A 91 1.43 -6.43 -1.18
C ALA A 91 0.53 -7.19 -2.18
N LEU A 92 0.58 -8.52 -2.26
CA LEU A 92 -0.18 -9.32 -3.25
C LEU A 92 -1.27 -10.23 -2.66
N GLY A 93 -1.61 -10.05 -1.39
CA GLY A 93 -2.72 -10.71 -0.71
C GLY A 93 -4.07 -10.52 -1.39
N SER A 94 -5.02 -11.40 -1.08
CA SER A 94 -6.35 -11.34 -1.69
C SER A 94 -7.21 -10.22 -1.10
N ILE A 95 -7.96 -9.54 -1.97
CA ILE A 95 -8.96 -8.54 -1.57
C ILE A 95 -10.32 -9.23 -1.66
N LYS A 96 -10.90 -9.65 -0.52
CA LYS A 96 -12.16 -10.41 -0.50
C LYS A 96 -13.35 -9.50 -0.25
N LYS A 97 -14.47 -9.72 -0.91
CA LYS A 97 -15.71 -8.99 -0.61
C LYS A 97 -16.15 -9.27 0.82
N ALA A 98 -16.59 -8.23 1.52
CA ALA A 98 -17.06 -8.38 2.87
C ALA A 98 -18.32 -9.27 2.99
N GLY A 99 -18.35 -10.13 4.01
CA GLY A 99 -19.46 -11.04 4.30
C GLY A 99 -20.69 -10.32 4.86
N ASN A 100 -21.75 -10.31 4.06
CA ASN A 100 -23.19 -10.14 4.29
C ASN A 100 -23.86 -9.38 5.45
N PHE A 101 -23.26 -8.99 6.59
CA PHE A 101 -24.04 -8.37 7.68
C PHE A 101 -23.75 -6.88 7.93
N ILE A 102 -22.54 -6.48 8.31
CA ILE A 102 -22.23 -5.07 8.62
C ILE A 102 -22.18 -4.20 7.35
N TYR A 103 -21.72 -4.76 6.22
CA TYR A 103 -21.51 -4.02 4.98
C TYR A 103 -22.77 -3.82 4.12
N LYS A 104 -23.83 -4.61 4.33
CA LYS A 104 -25.13 -4.32 3.70
C LYS A 104 -25.78 -3.06 4.28
N LEU A 105 -25.42 -2.67 5.50
CA LEU A 105 -25.93 -1.48 6.18
C LEU A 105 -25.12 -0.21 5.88
N ALA A 106 -23.83 -0.32 5.58
CA ALA A 106 -22.93 0.83 5.47
C ALA A 106 -22.72 1.37 4.03
N GLY A 107 -23.22 0.68 3.00
CA GLY A 107 -22.95 1.02 1.60
C GLY A 107 -21.51 0.67 1.16
N PHE A 108 -21.31 0.51 -0.14
CA PHE A 108 -19.98 0.36 -0.74
C PHE A 108 -19.69 1.63 -1.54
N GLU A 109 -18.77 2.44 -1.04
CA GLU A 109 -18.30 3.63 -1.72
C GLU A 109 -16.77 3.58 -1.84
N ASN A 110 -16.26 3.90 -3.04
CA ASN A 110 -14.83 4.02 -3.23
C ASN A 110 -14.34 5.27 -2.51
N ARG A 111 -13.32 5.12 -1.68
CA ARG A 111 -12.67 6.27 -1.04
C ARG A 111 -12.03 7.16 -2.10
N THR A 112 -11.89 8.45 -1.80
CA THR A 112 -11.37 9.48 -2.72
C THR A 112 -10.17 10.20 -2.09
N PRO A 113 -9.02 9.51 -1.95
CA PRO A 113 -7.79 10.08 -1.39
C PRO A 113 -7.50 11.48 -1.94
N GLY A 114 -7.18 12.42 -1.04
CA GLY A 114 -6.83 13.81 -1.36
C GLY A 114 -7.97 14.68 -1.90
N LEU A 115 -9.20 14.17 -2.02
CA LEU A 115 -10.33 14.89 -2.62
C LEU A 115 -11.51 15.12 -1.65
N TYR A 116 -11.30 14.87 -0.36
CA TYR A 116 -12.31 15.13 0.67
C TYR A 116 -12.53 16.62 0.88
N LYS A 117 -13.78 17.00 1.09
CA LYS A 117 -14.18 18.38 1.38
C LYS A 117 -14.78 18.49 2.77
N ARG A 118 -14.78 19.71 3.29
CA ARG A 118 -15.33 20.02 4.62
C ARG A 118 -16.82 19.74 4.64
N THR A 119 -17.30 19.16 5.73
CA THR A 119 -18.72 19.03 6.03
C THR A 119 -19.19 20.23 6.85
N ASP A 120 -20.33 20.81 6.50
CA ASP A 120 -20.98 21.83 7.32
C ASP A 120 -21.56 21.17 8.59
N PRO A 121 -21.10 21.55 9.80
CA PRO A 121 -21.52 20.90 11.03
C PRO A 121 -23.00 21.13 11.39
N LYS A 122 -23.67 22.12 10.78
CA LYS A 122 -25.10 22.40 11.03
C LYS A 122 -26.01 21.63 10.09
N THR A 123 -25.57 21.38 8.86
CA THR A 123 -26.41 20.78 7.80
C THR A 123 -25.99 19.37 7.42
N ASP A 124 -24.82 18.92 7.89
CA ASP A 124 -24.18 17.64 7.56
C ASP A 124 -23.96 17.44 6.05
N ARG A 125 -23.86 18.55 5.30
CA ARG A 125 -23.63 18.55 3.86
C ARG A 125 -22.19 18.88 3.53
N GLU A 126 -21.67 18.22 2.50
CA GLU A 126 -20.37 18.54 1.92
C GLU A 126 -20.38 19.98 1.36
N THR A 127 -19.36 20.76 1.70
CA THR A 127 -19.12 22.09 1.15
C THR A 127 -18.22 22.02 -0.09
N ASN A 128 -18.02 23.13 -0.79
CA ASN A 128 -17.07 23.18 -1.92
C ASN A 128 -15.60 23.39 -1.50
N VAL A 129 -15.30 23.38 -0.20
CA VAL A 129 -13.97 23.66 0.32
C VAL A 129 -13.26 22.36 0.68
N PHE A 130 -12.13 22.09 0.03
CA PHE A 130 -11.31 20.91 0.34
C PHE A 130 -10.82 20.92 1.80
N LEU A 131 -10.75 19.74 2.42
CA LEU A 131 -9.99 19.56 3.66
C LEU A 131 -8.55 20.02 3.42
N GLN A 132 -7.90 20.62 4.41
CA GLN A 132 -6.52 21.13 4.30
C GLN A 132 -5.64 20.36 5.29
N ASP A 133 -4.32 20.36 5.06
CA ASP A 133 -3.33 19.75 5.95
C ASP A 133 -3.64 18.28 6.32
N THR A 134 -4.25 17.54 5.39
CA THR A 134 -4.67 16.14 5.62
C THR A 134 -3.50 15.17 5.73
N ASN A 135 -2.32 15.59 5.25
CA ASN A 135 -1.07 14.83 5.26
C ASN A 135 -1.25 13.40 4.71
N GLU A 136 -2.08 13.30 3.67
CA GLU A 136 -2.43 12.05 3.03
C GLU A 136 -1.30 11.53 2.15
N ARG A 137 -1.03 10.23 2.28
CA ARG A 137 -0.05 9.52 1.46
C ARG A 137 -0.62 8.21 0.95
N ILE A 138 -0.03 7.68 -0.11
CA ILE A 138 -0.39 6.37 -0.65
C ILE A 138 0.68 5.37 -0.24
N HIS A 139 0.29 4.25 0.36
CA HIS A 139 1.25 3.22 0.70
C HIS A 139 1.80 2.53 -0.55
N CYS A 140 3.10 2.21 -0.57
CA CYS A 140 3.80 1.66 -1.73
C CYS A 140 3.27 0.28 -2.17
N SER A 141 2.50 -0.43 -1.33
CA SER A 141 1.80 -1.66 -1.75
C SER A 141 0.85 -1.43 -2.93
N ALA A 142 0.30 -0.22 -3.10
CA ALA A 142 -0.51 0.12 -4.27
C ALA A 142 0.31 0.01 -5.56
N ARG A 143 1.49 0.64 -5.59
CA ARG A 143 2.39 0.58 -6.75
C ARG A 143 2.90 -0.84 -6.99
N VAL A 144 3.33 -1.55 -5.95
CA VAL A 144 3.79 -2.94 -6.06
C VAL A 144 2.70 -3.84 -6.66
N ARG A 145 1.46 -3.67 -6.22
CA ARG A 145 0.31 -4.40 -6.77
C ARG A 145 0.08 -4.08 -8.26
N LEU A 146 0.18 -2.81 -8.66
CA LEU A 146 0.07 -2.43 -10.08
C LEU A 146 1.20 -3.03 -10.93
N ALA A 147 2.44 -2.91 -10.49
CA ALA A 147 3.63 -3.42 -11.20
C ALA A 147 3.58 -4.94 -11.39
N CYS A 148 3.08 -5.66 -10.38
CA CYS A 148 2.98 -7.11 -10.41
C CYS A 148 1.67 -7.64 -11.03
N LYS A 149 0.78 -6.75 -11.51
CA LYS A 149 -0.58 -7.09 -11.98
C LYS A 149 -1.37 -7.91 -10.94
N GLY A 150 -1.21 -7.56 -9.66
CA GLY A 150 -1.90 -8.24 -8.58
C GLY A 150 -3.43 -8.14 -8.73
N LEU A 151 -4.13 -9.15 -8.25
CA LEU A 151 -5.58 -9.24 -8.45
C LEU A 151 -6.37 -8.28 -7.55
N GLY A 152 -7.56 -7.91 -8.01
CA GLY A 152 -8.52 -7.10 -7.29
C GLY A 152 -9.53 -7.94 -6.51
N LEU A 153 -10.76 -7.44 -6.44
CA LEU A 153 -11.84 -8.03 -5.64
C LEU A 153 -12.12 -9.49 -6.01
N ASP A 154 -12.14 -10.35 -5.00
CA ASP A 154 -12.36 -11.80 -5.05
C ASP A 154 -11.42 -12.54 -6.01
N ASP A 155 -10.24 -12.01 -6.31
CA ASP A 155 -9.30 -12.58 -7.29
C ASP A 155 -9.92 -12.76 -8.70
N LYS A 156 -10.92 -11.94 -9.07
CA LYS A 156 -11.64 -12.10 -10.35
C LYS A 156 -10.92 -11.52 -11.56
N ALA A 157 -10.14 -10.47 -11.35
CA ALA A 157 -9.42 -9.74 -12.40
C ALA A 157 -8.24 -8.98 -11.80
N VAL A 158 -7.35 -8.46 -12.66
CA VAL A 158 -6.27 -7.55 -12.25
C VAL A 158 -6.86 -6.32 -11.55
N TRP A 159 -6.20 -5.86 -10.50
CA TRP A 159 -6.63 -4.71 -9.72
C TRP A 159 -6.57 -3.40 -10.52
N THR A 160 -7.65 -2.61 -10.48
CA THR A 160 -7.79 -1.38 -11.26
C THR A 160 -7.74 -0.09 -10.44
N CYS A 161 -7.74 -0.19 -9.11
CA CYS A 161 -7.70 0.93 -8.16
C CYS A 161 -8.63 2.13 -8.52
N PRO A 162 -9.96 1.97 -8.48
CA PRO A 162 -10.90 3.04 -8.86
C PRO A 162 -10.76 4.32 -8.00
N SER A 163 -10.34 4.19 -6.74
CA SER A 163 -10.08 5.31 -5.84
C SER A 163 -9.00 6.29 -6.33
N LEU A 164 -8.06 5.83 -7.17
CA LEU A 164 -7.00 6.66 -7.72
C LEU A 164 -7.25 7.04 -9.19
N SER A 165 -8.48 6.87 -9.70
CA SER A 165 -8.83 7.15 -11.09
C SER A 165 -8.56 8.60 -11.56
N ASN A 166 -8.59 9.57 -10.64
CA ASN A 166 -8.24 10.98 -10.93
C ASN A 166 -6.75 11.30 -10.68
N TRP A 167 -5.91 10.29 -10.50
CA TRP A 167 -4.50 10.46 -10.13
C TRP A 167 -3.59 9.72 -11.11
N GLN A 168 -2.46 10.34 -11.43
CA GLN A 168 -1.41 9.80 -12.30
C GLN A 168 -0.19 9.48 -11.46
N LEU A 169 0.22 8.20 -11.46
CA LEU A 169 1.48 7.79 -10.86
C LEU A 169 2.66 8.35 -11.67
N LYS A 170 3.64 8.92 -10.97
CA LYS A 170 4.89 9.50 -11.51
C LYS A 170 6.06 9.22 -10.58
N HIS A 171 7.26 9.31 -11.14
CA HIS A 171 8.52 9.31 -10.39
C HIS A 171 9.18 10.69 -10.53
N THR A 172 9.60 11.27 -9.41
CA THR A 172 10.24 12.60 -9.35
C THR A 172 11.57 12.53 -8.61
N ASN A 173 12.47 13.49 -8.83
CA ASN A 173 13.70 13.65 -8.06
C ASN A 173 13.54 14.62 -6.87
N GLU A 174 12.34 15.15 -6.66
CA GLU A 174 12.02 15.99 -5.51
C GLU A 174 12.17 15.21 -4.20
N THR A 175 12.61 15.91 -3.16
CA THR A 175 12.74 15.37 -1.81
C THR A 175 11.54 15.79 -0.98
N TYR A 176 10.97 14.83 -0.24
CA TYR A 176 9.85 15.06 0.66
C TYR A 176 10.29 14.71 2.08
N LYS A 177 9.81 15.47 3.07
CA LYS A 177 10.08 15.18 4.49
C LYS A 177 9.35 13.89 4.85
N ASP A 178 10.07 12.86 5.24
CA ASP A 178 9.46 11.63 5.69
C ASP A 178 9.17 11.65 7.21
N PRO A 179 8.02 11.11 7.64
CA PRO A 179 7.60 11.22 9.03
C PRO A 179 8.36 10.25 9.95
N ILE A 180 8.85 9.15 9.37
CA ILE A 180 9.73 8.16 10.00
C ILE A 180 11.08 8.25 9.28
N PRO A 181 12.19 8.51 10.00
CA PRO A 181 13.52 8.47 9.41
C PRO A 181 13.83 7.08 8.86
N GLN A 182 14.61 7.02 7.79
CA GLN A 182 15.00 5.75 7.18
C GLN A 182 15.82 4.88 8.17
N ASN A 183 16.73 5.46 8.93
CA ASN A 183 17.52 4.75 9.94
C ASN A 183 17.31 5.43 11.29
N PRO A 184 16.19 5.14 11.98
CA PRO A 184 15.92 5.77 13.26
C PRO A 184 16.70 5.10 14.38
N ASP A 185 17.23 5.89 15.31
CA ASP A 185 18.06 5.40 16.43
C ASP A 185 17.31 4.46 17.39
N TRP A 186 15.97 4.50 17.39
CA TRP A 186 15.13 3.63 18.21
C TRP A 186 14.96 2.22 17.62
N TRP A 187 15.34 1.98 16.36
CA TRP A 187 15.26 0.65 15.78
C TRP A 187 16.42 -0.24 16.28
N GLN A 188 16.04 -1.30 17.00
CA GLN A 188 16.99 -2.29 17.55
C GLN A 188 16.87 -3.67 16.89
N GLY A 189 16.06 -3.78 15.83
CA GLY A 189 15.85 -5.04 15.12
C GLY A 189 17.00 -5.40 14.17
N PRO A 190 16.81 -6.47 13.38
CA PRO A 190 17.79 -6.89 12.38
C PRO A 190 18.14 -5.77 11.39
N ARG A 191 19.34 -5.87 10.80
CA ARG A 191 19.77 -4.96 9.74
C ARG A 191 18.84 -5.09 8.54
N ASP A 192 18.69 -4.00 7.78
CA ASP A 192 17.92 -4.09 6.55
C ASP A 192 18.66 -4.90 5.47
N GLU A 193 18.21 -6.14 5.26
CA GLU A 193 18.66 -7.03 4.19
C GLU A 193 17.70 -7.06 3.00
N SER A 194 16.59 -6.31 3.05
CA SER A 194 15.61 -6.25 1.96
C SER A 194 16.18 -5.60 0.69
N GLY A 195 17.22 -4.77 0.84
CA GLY A 195 17.84 -4.01 -0.24
C GLY A 195 17.05 -2.78 -0.68
N VAL A 196 15.91 -2.49 -0.03
CA VAL A 196 15.08 -1.30 -0.29
C VAL A 196 15.89 -0.03 -0.06
N ASP A 197 16.70 0.00 1.00
CA ASP A 197 17.54 1.14 1.36
C ASP A 197 18.62 1.51 0.33
N ARG A 198 19.01 0.57 -0.54
CA ARG A 198 20.14 0.75 -1.47
C ARG A 198 19.76 1.48 -2.77
N ARG A 199 18.46 1.68 -3.05
CA ARG A 199 17.99 2.42 -4.22
C ARG A 199 17.42 3.78 -3.82
N GLN A 200 18.31 4.71 -3.51
CA GLN A 200 17.93 6.10 -3.23
C GLN A 200 18.09 6.96 -4.47
N GLY A 201 17.03 7.03 -5.27
CA GLY A 201 16.94 8.00 -6.34
C GLY A 201 15.48 8.34 -6.56
N GLY A 202 15.08 9.55 -6.16
CA GLY A 202 13.74 10.06 -6.36
C GLY A 202 12.65 9.49 -5.45
N ARG A 203 11.40 9.76 -5.82
CA ARG A 203 10.20 9.45 -5.06
C ARG A 203 9.04 9.17 -6.01
N TRP A 204 8.28 8.13 -5.71
CA TRP A 204 6.98 7.90 -6.33
C TRP A 204 5.93 8.85 -5.76
N ILE A 205 5.15 9.47 -6.65
CA ILE A 205 4.06 10.38 -6.29
C ILE A 205 2.83 10.08 -7.14
N TRP A 206 1.68 10.48 -6.62
CA TRP A 206 0.41 10.52 -7.33
C TRP A 206 0.05 11.98 -7.57
N GLU A 207 0.13 12.41 -8.83
CA GLU A 207 -0.24 13.77 -9.24
C GLU A 207 -1.69 13.80 -9.73
N TYR A 208 -2.46 14.80 -9.32
CA TYR A 208 -3.84 14.97 -9.76
C TYR A 208 -3.91 15.14 -11.28
N ALA A 209 -4.76 14.33 -11.92
CA ALA A 209 -4.98 14.31 -13.35
C ALA A 209 -6.49 14.28 -13.70
N GLY A 210 -7.35 14.58 -12.73
CA GLY A 210 -8.80 14.62 -12.90
C GLY A 210 -9.33 15.92 -13.54
N PRO A 211 -10.65 16.06 -13.66
CA PRO A 211 -11.27 17.26 -14.23
C PRO A 211 -10.97 18.53 -13.44
N LYS A 212 -10.74 19.65 -14.13
CA LYS A 212 -10.47 20.96 -13.50
C LYS A 212 -11.58 21.42 -12.52
N SER A 213 -12.82 20.99 -12.73
CA SER A 213 -13.95 21.29 -11.84
C SER A 213 -13.83 20.62 -10.45
N SER A 214 -13.03 19.56 -10.34
CA SER A 214 -12.86 18.77 -9.11
C SER A 214 -11.41 18.82 -8.60
N GLU A 215 -10.62 19.76 -9.12
CA GLU A 215 -9.21 19.93 -8.78
C GLU A 215 -9.07 20.62 -7.41
N PRO A 216 -8.20 20.10 -6.51
CA PRO A 216 -7.89 20.77 -5.25
C PRO A 216 -7.42 22.22 -5.45
N THR A 217 -7.97 23.14 -4.65
CA THR A 217 -7.66 24.57 -4.76
C THR A 217 -6.21 24.87 -4.42
N ASP A 218 -5.65 24.19 -3.42
CA ASP A 218 -4.22 24.27 -3.09
C ASP A 218 -3.40 23.34 -4.00
N PRO A 219 -2.43 23.86 -4.77
CA PRO A 219 -1.53 23.05 -5.59
C PRO A 219 -0.79 21.96 -4.82
N LYS A 220 -0.49 22.15 -3.53
CA LYS A 220 0.21 21.14 -2.70
C LYS A 220 -0.63 19.86 -2.52
N GLN A 221 -1.95 19.99 -2.55
CA GLN A 221 -2.87 18.87 -2.41
C GLN A 221 -3.08 18.10 -3.72
N ARG A 222 -2.52 18.60 -4.83
CA ARG A 222 -2.52 17.92 -6.13
C ARG A 222 -1.41 16.88 -6.22
N ILE A 223 -0.66 16.67 -5.15
CA ILE A 223 0.41 15.68 -5.05
C ILE A 223 0.18 14.88 -3.77
N MET A 224 0.02 13.55 -3.90
CA MET A 224 0.14 12.63 -2.77
C MET A 224 1.42 11.84 -2.90
N VAL A 225 2.25 11.90 -1.87
CA VAL A 225 3.55 11.23 -1.86
C VAL A 225 3.36 9.76 -1.53
N GLU A 226 4.16 8.88 -2.14
CA GLU A 226 4.25 7.48 -1.70
C GLU A 226 4.91 7.41 -0.31
N GLU A 227 4.23 6.75 0.61
CA GLU A 227 4.74 6.52 1.96
C GLU A 227 5.95 5.55 1.90
N PRO A 228 7.11 5.91 2.48
CA PRO A 228 8.23 5.00 2.56
C PRO A 228 7.96 3.89 3.58
N LEU A 229 8.65 2.76 3.43
CA LEU A 229 8.60 1.69 4.43
C LEU A 229 9.40 2.08 5.67
N GLY A 230 8.77 1.99 6.84
CA GLY A 230 9.48 2.08 8.11
C GLY A 230 10.29 0.82 8.44
N PRO A 231 11.06 0.82 9.54
CA PRO A 231 11.82 -0.36 9.99
C PRO A 231 10.99 -1.65 10.20
N TYR A 232 9.82 -1.58 10.85
CA TYR A 232 8.96 -2.75 11.05
C TYR A 232 8.39 -3.26 9.74
N GLU A 233 7.97 -2.36 8.84
CA GLU A 233 7.53 -2.74 7.50
C GLU A 233 8.63 -3.38 6.67
N ARG A 234 9.86 -2.84 6.69
CA ARG A 234 11.02 -3.46 6.01
C ARG A 234 11.32 -4.83 6.57
N TYR A 235 11.22 -5.02 7.88
CA TYR A 235 11.39 -6.33 8.50
C TYR A 235 10.29 -7.31 8.11
N LEU A 236 9.02 -6.89 8.10
CA LEU A 236 7.92 -7.72 7.57
C LEU A 236 8.15 -8.07 6.09
N LEU A 237 8.62 -7.11 5.29
CA LEU A 237 8.97 -7.34 3.90
C LEU A 237 10.08 -8.40 3.79
N GLN A 238 11.13 -8.39 4.61
CA GLN A 238 12.15 -9.45 4.59
C GLN A 238 11.56 -10.84 4.82
N LEU A 239 10.57 -10.96 5.71
CA LEU A 239 9.90 -12.22 6.00
C LEU A 239 8.96 -12.70 4.88
N SER A 240 8.47 -11.78 4.04
CA SER A 240 7.35 -12.04 3.11
C SER A 240 7.57 -11.58 1.67
N ALA A 241 8.74 -11.06 1.32
CA ALA A 241 9.03 -10.48 -0.01
C ALA A 241 8.99 -11.49 -1.16
N GLY A 242 9.14 -12.78 -0.85
CA GLY A 242 9.24 -13.82 -1.85
C GLY A 242 10.54 -13.77 -2.66
N THR A 243 10.59 -14.56 -3.73
CA THR A 243 11.71 -14.62 -4.68
C THR A 243 11.20 -14.44 -6.11
N PRO A 244 11.67 -13.45 -6.89
CA PRO A 244 12.50 -12.34 -6.43
C PRO A 244 11.76 -11.47 -5.40
N ASN A 245 12.49 -10.62 -4.66
CA ASN A 245 11.87 -9.66 -3.75
C ASN A 245 10.85 -8.81 -4.51
N VAL A 246 9.58 -8.91 -4.13
CA VAL A 246 8.44 -8.31 -4.86
C VAL A 246 8.50 -6.79 -4.92
N TYR A 247 9.00 -6.13 -3.87
CA TYR A 247 9.15 -4.69 -3.84
C TYR A 247 10.23 -4.24 -4.83
N LEU A 248 11.42 -4.85 -4.77
CA LEU A 248 12.52 -4.54 -5.68
C LEU A 248 12.20 -4.91 -7.13
N PHE A 249 11.45 -5.99 -7.34
CA PHE A 249 10.93 -6.35 -8.65
C PHE A 249 10.04 -5.23 -9.18
N ALA A 250 9.10 -4.72 -8.39
CA ALA A 250 8.21 -3.63 -8.80
C ALA A 250 8.96 -2.34 -9.15
N GLU A 251 10.06 -1.99 -8.45
CA GLU A 251 10.91 -0.84 -8.80
C GLU A 251 11.54 -0.96 -10.20
N SER A 252 11.85 -2.19 -10.63
CA SER A 252 12.57 -2.43 -11.89
C SER A 252 11.66 -2.55 -13.11
N ARG A 253 10.35 -2.33 -12.95
CA ARG A 253 9.34 -2.66 -13.97
C ARG A 253 8.54 -1.45 -14.39
N ASP A 254 8.31 -1.37 -15.69
CA ASP A 254 7.34 -0.41 -16.24
C ASP A 254 5.95 -0.76 -15.71
N ILE A 255 5.19 0.27 -15.33
CA ILE A 255 3.84 0.15 -14.79
C ILE A 255 2.85 0.63 -15.85
N VAL A 256 1.87 -0.20 -16.17
CA VAL A 256 0.75 0.23 -17.03
C VAL A 256 -0.36 0.76 -16.13
N TRP A 257 -0.61 2.06 -16.23
CA TRP A 257 -1.64 2.76 -15.45
C TRP A 257 -2.50 3.61 -16.38
N GLN A 258 -3.82 3.37 -16.38
CA GLN A 258 -4.79 4.13 -17.19
C GLN A 258 -4.42 4.20 -18.68
N GLY A 259 -3.90 3.10 -19.23
CA GLY A 259 -3.48 3.02 -20.64
C GLY A 259 -2.13 3.68 -20.95
N LYS A 260 -1.46 4.29 -19.97
CA LYS A 260 -0.12 4.85 -20.11
C LYS A 260 0.91 3.92 -19.50
N THR A 261 2.06 3.79 -20.19
CA THR A 261 3.22 3.09 -19.65
C THR A 261 4.08 4.10 -18.88
N ILE A 262 4.27 3.85 -17.59
CA ILE A 262 5.15 4.64 -16.72
C ILE A 262 6.46 3.86 -16.63
N PRO A 263 7.58 4.40 -17.14
CA PRO A 263 8.84 3.69 -17.15
C PRO A 263 9.38 3.50 -15.74
N ALA A 264 10.04 2.37 -15.50
CA ALA A 264 10.81 2.16 -14.28
C ALA A 264 11.87 3.27 -14.10
N PRO A 265 12.17 3.69 -12.86
CA PRO A 265 13.31 4.55 -12.57
C PRO A 265 14.58 3.85 -13.06
N ARG A 266 15.19 4.38 -14.13
CA ARG A 266 16.47 3.88 -14.63
C ARG A 266 17.54 4.38 -13.67
N SER A 267 18.32 3.48 -13.08
CA SER A 267 19.59 3.88 -12.50
C SER A 267 20.39 4.61 -13.58
N GLY A 268 20.91 5.80 -13.26
CA GLY A 268 21.89 6.45 -14.12
C GLY A 268 22.96 5.43 -14.52
N LYS A 269 23.40 5.51 -15.78
CA LYS A 269 24.44 4.64 -16.34
C LYS A 269 25.59 4.44 -15.33
N GLU A 270 25.91 3.19 -15.01
CA GLU A 270 27.27 2.80 -14.62
C GLU A 270 28.25 3.13 -15.77
#